data_AF-A0AAD5SST2-F1
#
_entry.id   AF-A0AAD5SST2-F1
#
_cell.length_a   1.000
_cell.length_b   1.000
_cell.length_c   1.000
_cell.angle_alpha   90.00
_cell.angle_beta   90.00
_cell.angle_gamma   90.00
#
_symmetry.space_group_name_H-M   'P 1'
#
loop_
_entity.id
_entity.type
_entity.pdbx_description
1 polymer ?
#
loop_
_entity_poly.entity_id
_entity_poly.type
_entity_poly.pdbx_seq_one_letter_code
_entity_poly.pdbx_strand_id
1 'polypeptide(L)'
;MVRESFRTLAYLDLVFQKYKVYEVPVWSLLNGYEELYGNMKRSAAWLNEFEKPILIDTLEEMHSHYKTQISNYKEYFPKNKPDEALESTILLLRMIFKNPVFREIHPDLPKSFRIEIKDTMVHASNSRFKKLLALSSPLDENDLEEVIGGLARLSDLLVDDIIADYKYFKKPFEIELDIVKLNADVFFNRFIGVLAAQFVSLLETADVPKIATNMFALLKALRAFDSKYCRIYPGIKKSPAYKNFTIEDWIAPFILKWLDYLSTLTVEWVTSAVKADNFEATVTEGGLGQTGEDSMSHSSSISDLFTA
;
A
#
# COMPACT_ATOMS: atom_id res chain seq x y z
N MET A 1 14.16 -50.76 -20.32
CA MET A 1 14.54 -49.54 -21.07
C MET A 1 13.72 -48.40 -20.48
N VAL A 2 14.36 -47.36 -19.94
CA VAL A 2 13.64 -46.22 -19.33
C VAL A 2 12.97 -45.42 -20.45
N ARG A 3 11.65 -45.18 -20.36
CA ARG A 3 10.89 -44.40 -21.34
C ARG A 3 11.36 -42.95 -21.39
N GLU A 4 11.18 -42.32 -22.55
CA GLU A 4 11.45 -40.89 -22.74
C GLU A 4 10.62 -40.02 -21.78
N SER A 5 9.33 -40.34 -21.60
CA SER A 5 8.42 -39.66 -20.68
C SER A 5 8.97 -39.61 -19.25
N PHE A 6 9.37 -40.75 -18.69
CA PHE A 6 10.00 -40.79 -17.38
C PHE A 6 11.28 -39.93 -17.29
N ARG A 7 12.13 -39.92 -18.34
CA ARG A 7 13.37 -39.11 -18.33
C ARG A 7 13.07 -37.62 -18.30
N THR A 8 12.12 -37.16 -19.10
CA THR A 8 11.70 -35.75 -19.11
C THR A 8 11.07 -35.35 -17.78
N LEU A 9 10.25 -36.21 -17.16
CA LEU A 9 9.69 -35.96 -15.83
C LEU A 9 10.77 -35.86 -14.75
N ALA A 10 11.68 -36.83 -14.71
CA ALA A 10 12.79 -36.83 -13.76
C ALA A 10 13.73 -35.64 -13.97
N TYR A 11 13.93 -35.21 -15.22
CA TYR A 11 14.70 -34.00 -15.53
C TYR A 11 13.99 -32.74 -15.03
N LEU A 12 12.69 -32.60 -15.28
CA LEU A 12 11.90 -31.45 -14.81
C LEU A 12 11.94 -31.35 -13.28
N ASP A 13 11.70 -32.47 -12.58
CA ASP A 13 11.79 -32.52 -11.12
C ASP A 13 13.19 -32.15 -10.65
N LEU A 14 14.25 -32.75 -11.19
CA LEU A 14 15.63 -32.44 -10.81
C LEU A 14 15.95 -30.94 -11.00
N VAL A 15 15.59 -30.35 -12.14
CA VAL A 15 15.81 -28.93 -12.41
C VAL A 15 14.99 -28.08 -11.44
N PHE A 16 13.79 -28.50 -11.07
CA PHE A 16 12.96 -27.80 -10.09
C PHE A 16 13.57 -27.86 -8.68
N GLN A 17 14.04 -29.02 -8.24
CA GLN A 17 14.75 -29.17 -6.97
C GLN A 17 15.99 -28.24 -6.91
N LYS A 18 16.76 -28.17 -8.00
CA LYS A 18 17.91 -27.26 -8.11
C LYS A 18 17.53 -25.79 -8.14
N TYR A 19 16.40 -25.44 -8.77
CA TYR A 19 15.92 -24.07 -8.79
C TYR A 19 15.53 -23.59 -7.38
N LYS A 20 14.86 -24.44 -6.58
CA LYS A 20 14.47 -24.10 -5.21
C LYS A 20 15.66 -23.72 -4.32
N VAL A 21 16.84 -24.26 -4.61
CA VAL A 21 18.10 -23.96 -3.91
C VAL A 21 18.99 -22.94 -4.65
N TYR A 22 18.45 -22.25 -5.66
CA TYR A 22 19.12 -21.21 -6.44
C TYR A 22 20.37 -21.68 -7.23
N GLU A 23 20.49 -22.99 -7.51
CA GLU A 23 21.60 -23.53 -8.31
C GLU A 23 21.41 -23.31 -9.82
N VAL A 24 20.17 -23.14 -10.26
CA VAL A 24 19.82 -22.91 -11.68
C VAL A 24 18.83 -21.76 -11.83
N PRO A 25 18.90 -21.01 -12.94
CA PRO A 25 17.94 -19.92 -13.20
C PRO A 25 16.57 -20.46 -13.62
N VAL A 26 15.54 -19.62 -13.50
CA VAL A 26 14.15 -19.94 -13.89
C VAL A 26 14.02 -20.35 -15.37
N TRP A 27 14.90 -19.87 -16.25
CA TRP A 27 14.91 -20.26 -17.66
C TRP A 27 15.18 -21.75 -17.88
N SER A 28 15.99 -22.37 -17.02
CA SER A 28 16.23 -23.81 -17.08
C SER A 28 14.94 -24.61 -16.85
N LEU A 29 14.10 -24.13 -15.93
CA LEU A 29 12.78 -24.70 -15.67
C LEU A 29 11.82 -24.47 -16.84
N LEU A 30 11.82 -23.26 -17.41
CA LEU A 30 10.98 -22.95 -18.57
C LEU A 30 11.27 -23.90 -19.72
N ASN A 31 12.56 -24.11 -20.05
CA ASN A 31 12.96 -25.04 -21.09
C ASN A 31 12.52 -26.49 -20.80
N GLY A 32 12.72 -26.96 -19.57
CA GLY A 32 12.28 -28.30 -19.17
C GLY A 32 10.75 -28.47 -19.27
N TYR A 33 10.00 -27.43 -18.91
CA TYR A 33 8.54 -27.43 -19.01
C TYR A 33 8.05 -27.37 -20.47
N GLU A 34 8.70 -26.56 -21.31
CA GLU A 34 8.38 -26.49 -22.74
C GLU A 34 8.61 -27.82 -23.45
N GLU A 35 9.68 -28.54 -23.10
CA GLU A 35 9.94 -29.89 -23.61
C GLU A 35 8.83 -30.86 -23.18
N LEU A 36 8.47 -30.87 -21.90
CA LEU A 36 7.36 -31.67 -21.37
C LEU A 36 6.06 -31.38 -22.13
N TYR A 37 5.68 -30.10 -22.22
CA TYR A 37 4.45 -29.68 -22.88
C TYR A 37 4.46 -30.02 -24.37
N GLY A 38 5.59 -29.82 -25.04
CA GLY A 38 5.78 -30.16 -26.45
C GLY A 38 5.58 -31.66 -26.73
N ASN A 39 6.12 -32.52 -25.88
CA ASN A 39 5.99 -33.97 -26.01
C ASN A 39 4.55 -34.44 -25.75
N MET A 40 3.90 -33.94 -24.70
CA MET A 40 2.49 -34.24 -24.41
C MET A 40 1.56 -33.79 -25.54
N LYS A 41 1.85 -32.65 -26.19
CA LYS A 41 1.06 -32.15 -27.33
C LYS A 41 1.22 -33.00 -28.59
N ARG A 42 2.41 -33.58 -28.82
CA ARG A 42 2.70 -34.40 -30.00
C ARG A 42 2.04 -35.77 -29.93
N SER A 43 1.88 -36.35 -28.74
CA SER A 43 1.27 -37.66 -28.56
C SER A 43 0.51 -37.75 -27.24
N ALA A 44 -0.80 -37.99 -27.33
CA ALA A 44 -1.67 -38.18 -26.16
C ALA A 44 -1.30 -39.41 -25.32
N ALA A 45 -0.65 -40.41 -25.92
CA ALA A 45 -0.19 -41.63 -25.25
C ALA A 45 1.27 -41.54 -24.76
N TRP A 46 1.91 -40.36 -24.88
CA TRP A 46 3.29 -40.17 -24.46
C TRP A 46 3.46 -40.40 -22.96
N LEU A 47 2.52 -39.87 -22.16
CA LEU A 47 2.42 -40.10 -20.72
C LEU A 47 1.49 -41.30 -20.43
N ASN A 48 1.94 -42.27 -19.64
CA ASN A 48 1.08 -43.39 -19.23
C ASN A 48 0.47 -43.20 -17.83
N GLU A 49 -0.44 -44.09 -17.46
CA GLU A 49 -1.13 -44.07 -16.15
C GLU A 49 -0.19 -44.18 -14.94
N PHE A 50 1.01 -44.75 -15.11
CA PHE A 50 1.99 -44.87 -14.01
C PHE A 50 2.86 -43.62 -13.84
N GLU A 51 3.10 -42.88 -14.92
CA GLU A 51 3.90 -41.65 -14.95
C GLU A 51 3.05 -40.42 -14.64
N LYS A 52 1.73 -40.50 -14.88
CA LYS A 52 0.79 -39.41 -14.62
C LYS A 52 0.75 -38.95 -13.16
N PRO A 53 0.74 -39.83 -12.14
CA PRO A 53 0.85 -39.41 -10.74
C PRO A 53 2.16 -38.65 -10.43
N ILE A 54 3.29 -39.09 -11.00
CA ILE A 54 4.60 -38.43 -10.80
C ILE A 54 4.56 -37.00 -11.33
N LEU A 55 3.97 -36.81 -12.52
CA LEU A 55 3.78 -35.49 -13.08
C LEU A 55 2.85 -34.64 -12.21
N ILE A 56 1.74 -35.21 -11.73
CA ILE A 56 0.80 -34.51 -10.84
C ILE A 56 1.52 -33.98 -9.60
N ASP A 57 2.25 -34.83 -8.89
CA ASP A 57 2.96 -34.45 -7.66
C ASP A 57 3.96 -33.32 -7.93
N THR A 58 4.71 -33.43 -9.04
CA THR A 58 5.66 -32.40 -9.47
C THR A 58 4.96 -31.08 -9.79
N LEU A 59 3.82 -31.13 -10.51
CA LEU A 59 3.06 -29.94 -10.88
C LEU A 59 2.41 -29.28 -9.67
N GLU A 60 1.89 -30.03 -8.71
CA GLU A 60 1.35 -29.50 -7.46
C GLU A 60 2.41 -28.76 -6.65
N GLU A 61 3.61 -29.36 -6.52
CA GLU A 61 4.71 -28.75 -5.80
C GLU A 61 5.18 -27.46 -6.50
N MET A 62 5.37 -27.49 -7.82
CA MET A 62 5.72 -26.33 -8.62
C MET A 62 4.66 -25.23 -8.52
N HIS A 63 3.38 -25.60 -8.62
CA HIS A 63 2.26 -24.67 -8.54
C HIS A 63 2.24 -23.95 -7.19
N SER A 64 2.32 -24.70 -6.09
CA SER A 64 2.38 -24.15 -4.73
C SER A 64 3.58 -23.22 -4.55
N HIS A 65 4.76 -23.66 -4.98
CA HIS A 65 5.99 -22.90 -4.87
C HIS A 65 5.92 -21.55 -5.61
N TYR A 66 5.53 -21.55 -6.89
CA TYR A 66 5.43 -20.31 -7.66
C TYR A 66 4.32 -19.41 -7.14
N LYS A 67 3.20 -19.97 -6.67
CA LYS A 67 2.13 -19.20 -6.02
C LYS A 67 2.64 -18.47 -4.79
N THR A 68 3.48 -19.10 -3.97
CA THR A 68 4.15 -18.44 -2.83
C THR A 68 5.12 -17.35 -3.27
N GLN A 69 5.96 -17.62 -4.27
CA GLN A 69 6.91 -16.62 -4.79
C GLN A 69 6.19 -15.39 -5.35
N ILE A 70 5.16 -15.60 -6.16
CA ILE A 70 4.36 -14.53 -6.78
C ILE A 70 3.56 -13.77 -5.71
N SER A 71 3.00 -14.45 -4.71
CA SER A 71 2.29 -13.78 -3.60
C SER A 71 3.20 -12.88 -2.77
N ASN A 72 4.50 -13.18 -2.71
CA ASN A 72 5.49 -12.40 -1.96
C ASN A 72 6.54 -11.80 -2.91
N TYR A 73 6.13 -11.40 -4.12
CA TYR A 73 7.05 -11.01 -5.20
C TYR A 73 8.04 -9.91 -4.82
N LYS A 74 7.71 -8.98 -3.92
CA LYS A 74 8.65 -7.94 -3.47
C LYS A 74 9.80 -8.50 -2.63
N GLU A 75 9.57 -9.61 -1.94
CA GLU A 75 10.55 -10.29 -1.09
C GLU A 75 11.43 -11.24 -1.93
N TYR A 76 10.82 -11.99 -2.85
CA TYR A 76 11.53 -12.94 -3.73
C TYR A 76 12.24 -12.27 -4.91
N PHE A 77 11.71 -11.15 -5.41
CA PHE A 77 12.23 -10.43 -6.58
C PHE A 77 12.41 -8.95 -6.25
N PRO A 78 13.36 -8.58 -5.36
CA PRO A 78 13.54 -7.21 -4.93
C PRO A 78 13.82 -6.30 -6.14
N LYS A 79 12.99 -5.26 -6.32
CA LYS A 79 13.02 -4.35 -7.48
C LYS A 79 12.96 -5.06 -8.84
N ASN A 80 12.24 -6.19 -8.89
CA ASN A 80 12.11 -7.05 -10.07
C ASN A 80 13.47 -7.57 -10.57
N LYS A 81 14.36 -7.97 -9.64
CA LYS A 81 15.61 -8.63 -9.94
C LYS A 81 15.60 -10.10 -9.49
N PRO A 82 16.26 -11.01 -10.24
CA PRO A 82 16.90 -10.77 -11.55
C PRO A 82 15.87 -10.43 -12.64
N ASP A 83 16.31 -9.77 -13.71
CA ASP A 83 15.42 -9.32 -14.79
C ASP A 83 14.64 -10.49 -15.38
N GLU A 84 13.38 -10.23 -15.73
CA GLU A 84 12.43 -11.19 -16.34
C GLU A 84 12.05 -12.38 -15.44
N ALA A 85 12.72 -12.60 -14.31
CA ALA A 85 12.49 -13.79 -13.49
C ALA A 85 11.05 -13.89 -12.96
N LEU A 86 10.49 -12.79 -12.45
CA LEU A 86 9.09 -12.76 -12.01
C LEU A 86 8.11 -13.04 -13.17
N GLU A 87 8.38 -12.48 -14.36
CA GLU A 87 7.54 -12.70 -15.54
C GLU A 87 7.59 -14.18 -15.96
N SER A 88 8.78 -14.80 -15.96
CA SER A 88 8.95 -16.23 -16.20
C SER A 88 8.24 -17.08 -15.14
N THR A 89 8.29 -16.69 -13.86
CA THR A 89 7.58 -17.39 -12.78
C THR A 89 6.06 -17.32 -12.96
N ILE A 90 5.51 -16.16 -13.34
CA ILE A 90 4.08 -15.99 -13.65
C ILE A 90 3.70 -16.84 -14.88
N LEU A 91 4.55 -16.86 -15.91
CA LEU A 91 4.35 -17.68 -17.09
C LEU A 91 4.32 -19.18 -16.75
N LEU A 92 5.26 -19.66 -15.96
CA LEU A 92 5.32 -21.06 -15.51
C LEU A 92 4.07 -21.44 -14.73
N LEU A 93 3.65 -20.61 -13.77
CA LEU A 93 2.41 -20.85 -13.02
C LEU A 93 1.19 -20.94 -13.97
N ARG A 94 1.11 -20.05 -14.97
CA ARG A 94 0.06 -20.09 -15.99
C ARG A 94 0.10 -21.36 -16.85
N MET A 95 1.29 -21.84 -17.19
CA MET A 95 1.47 -23.06 -17.99
C MET A 95 1.01 -24.29 -17.19
N ILE A 96 1.37 -24.37 -15.91
CA ILE A 96 0.90 -25.42 -14.99
C ILE A 96 -0.62 -25.38 -14.88
N PHE A 97 -1.20 -24.20 -14.65
CA PHE A 97 -2.64 -24.03 -14.57
C PHE A 97 -3.38 -24.54 -15.83
N LYS A 98 -2.80 -24.35 -17.02
CA LYS A 98 -3.38 -24.78 -18.30
C LYS A 98 -3.07 -26.25 -18.64
N ASN A 99 -2.25 -26.94 -17.86
CA ASN A 99 -1.88 -28.30 -18.13
C ASN A 99 -3.10 -29.23 -17.99
N PRO A 100 -3.44 -30.05 -19.01
CA PRO A 100 -4.62 -30.92 -18.96
C PRO A 100 -4.60 -31.89 -17.77
N VAL A 101 -3.44 -32.48 -17.46
CA VAL A 101 -3.28 -33.43 -16.36
C VAL A 101 -3.53 -32.75 -15.01
N PHE A 102 -3.03 -31.52 -14.84
CA PHE A 102 -3.29 -30.71 -13.64
C PHE A 102 -4.76 -30.30 -13.53
N ARG A 103 -5.40 -29.92 -14.65
CA ARG A 103 -6.81 -29.53 -14.69
C ARG A 103 -7.77 -30.68 -14.38
N GLU A 104 -7.42 -31.91 -14.73
CA GLU A 104 -8.25 -33.09 -14.46
C GLU A 104 -8.42 -33.35 -12.96
N ILE A 105 -7.38 -33.10 -12.16
CA ILE A 105 -7.40 -33.31 -10.70
C ILE A 105 -7.88 -32.10 -9.90
N HIS A 106 -7.91 -30.91 -10.53
CA HIS A 106 -8.39 -29.67 -9.93
C HIS A 106 -9.60 -29.09 -10.68
N PRO A 107 -10.77 -29.78 -10.66
CA PRO A 107 -11.97 -29.32 -11.33
C PRO A 107 -12.58 -28.05 -10.70
N ASP A 108 -12.24 -27.78 -9.44
CA ASP A 108 -12.67 -26.62 -8.65
C ASP A 108 -11.95 -25.32 -9.03
N LEU A 109 -10.78 -25.40 -9.66
CA LEU A 109 -10.03 -24.21 -10.07
C LEU A 109 -10.83 -23.38 -11.09
N PRO A 110 -10.73 -22.03 -11.03
CA PRO A 110 -11.41 -21.14 -11.96
C PRO A 110 -11.19 -21.49 -13.42
N LYS A 111 -12.08 -21.05 -14.33
CA LYS A 111 -11.92 -21.30 -15.78
C LYS A 111 -10.72 -20.56 -16.40
N SER A 112 -10.28 -19.49 -15.77
CA SER A 112 -9.23 -18.60 -16.29
C SER A 112 -8.16 -18.37 -15.25
N PHE A 113 -6.90 -18.45 -15.68
CA PHE A 113 -5.74 -18.18 -14.83
C PHE A 113 -5.80 -16.76 -14.24
N ARG A 114 -6.30 -15.79 -15.02
CA ARG A 114 -6.49 -14.40 -14.56
C ARG A 114 -7.35 -14.30 -13.30
N ILE A 115 -8.33 -15.19 -13.12
CA ILE A 115 -9.18 -15.20 -11.93
C ILE A 115 -8.38 -15.72 -10.74
N GLU A 116 -7.70 -16.87 -10.91
CA GLU A 116 -6.92 -17.46 -9.83
C GLU A 116 -5.78 -16.54 -9.35
N ILE A 117 -5.00 -15.98 -10.27
CA ILE A 117 -3.90 -15.09 -9.90
C ILE A 117 -4.42 -13.81 -9.25
N LYS A 118 -5.57 -13.28 -9.71
CA LYS A 118 -6.20 -12.12 -9.08
C LYS A 118 -6.60 -12.42 -7.64
N ASP A 119 -7.27 -13.54 -7.38
CA ASP A 119 -7.69 -13.91 -6.02
C ASP A 119 -6.48 -14.11 -5.11
N THR A 120 -5.46 -14.80 -5.62
CA THR A 120 -4.16 -14.97 -4.95
C THR A 120 -3.54 -13.62 -4.59
N MET A 121 -3.48 -12.68 -5.55
CA MET A 121 -2.90 -11.36 -5.32
C MET A 121 -3.74 -10.50 -4.39
N VAL A 122 -5.08 -10.65 -4.36
CA VAL A 122 -5.92 -9.98 -3.36
C VAL A 122 -5.57 -10.46 -1.95
N HIS A 123 -5.41 -11.78 -1.74
CA HIS A 123 -5.01 -12.32 -0.44
C HIS A 123 -3.59 -11.86 -0.04
N ALA A 124 -2.65 -11.88 -0.99
CA ALA A 124 -1.30 -11.37 -0.80
C ALA A 124 -1.28 -9.88 -0.42
N SER A 125 -2.03 -9.06 -1.14
CA SER A 125 -2.17 -7.63 -0.90
C SER A 125 -2.74 -7.35 0.50
N ASN A 126 -3.79 -8.06 0.90
CA ASN A 126 -4.32 -7.95 2.27
C ASN A 126 -3.29 -8.32 3.34
N SER A 127 -2.47 -9.36 3.08
CA SER A 127 -1.41 -9.79 4.00
C SER A 127 -0.28 -8.76 4.08
N ARG A 128 0.10 -8.17 2.94
CA ARG A 128 1.08 -7.07 2.87
C ARG A 128 0.59 -5.84 3.63
N PHE A 129 -0.67 -5.45 3.45
CA PHE A 129 -1.27 -4.36 4.22
C PHE A 129 -1.15 -4.60 5.73
N LYS A 130 -1.48 -5.81 6.20
CA LYS A 130 -1.35 -6.17 7.63
C LYS A 130 0.09 -6.04 8.14
N LYS A 131 1.09 -6.47 7.34
CA LYS A 131 2.52 -6.29 7.67
C LYS A 131 2.87 -4.80 7.80
N LEU A 132 2.43 -3.97 6.85
CA LEU A 132 2.69 -2.52 6.87
C LEU A 132 1.98 -1.82 8.04
N LEU A 133 0.74 -2.22 8.34
CA LEU A 133 0.01 -1.76 9.52
C LEU A 133 0.79 -2.09 10.80
N ALA A 134 1.22 -3.34 10.98
CA ALA A 134 2.00 -3.75 12.15
C ALA A 134 3.32 -2.98 12.30
N LEU A 135 3.99 -2.63 11.20
CA LEU A 135 5.21 -1.80 11.22
C LEU A 135 4.96 -0.33 11.60
N SER A 136 3.73 0.13 11.39
CA SER A 136 3.32 1.51 11.67
C SER A 136 2.64 1.68 13.04
N SER A 137 2.04 0.61 13.55
CA SER A 137 1.27 0.58 14.78
C SER A 137 2.07 1.12 15.98
N PRO A 138 1.40 1.82 16.91
CA PRO A 138 2.03 2.30 18.14
C PRO A 138 2.44 1.12 19.04
N LEU A 139 3.41 1.35 19.93
CA LEU A 139 3.75 0.37 20.96
C LEU A 139 2.72 0.34 22.09
N ASP A 140 2.12 1.49 22.40
CA ASP A 140 1.01 1.64 23.34
C ASP A 140 -0.19 2.27 22.62
N GLU A 141 -1.30 1.55 22.55
CA GLU A 141 -2.54 2.03 21.91
C GLU A 141 -3.22 3.17 22.69
N ASN A 142 -2.83 3.40 23.95
CA ASN A 142 -3.34 4.51 24.76
C ASN A 142 -2.54 5.81 24.54
N ASP A 143 -1.35 5.73 23.92
CA ASP A 143 -0.58 6.91 23.55
C ASP A 143 -1.11 7.48 22.23
N LEU A 144 -1.97 8.50 22.35
CA LEU A 144 -2.62 9.14 21.21
C LEU A 144 -1.61 9.77 20.24
N GLU A 145 -0.47 10.27 20.72
CA GLU A 145 0.56 10.87 19.85
C GLU A 145 1.24 9.81 18.98
N GLU A 146 1.55 8.65 19.57
CA GLU A 146 2.07 7.47 18.88
C GLU A 146 1.04 6.90 17.89
N VAL A 147 -0.24 6.84 18.24
CA VAL A 147 -1.33 6.41 17.35
C VAL A 147 -1.41 7.31 16.11
N ILE A 148 -1.45 8.64 16.30
CA ILE A 148 -1.50 9.62 15.20
C ILE A 148 -0.22 9.52 14.34
N GLY A 149 0.94 9.41 14.99
CA GLY A 149 2.22 9.20 14.31
C GLY A 149 2.23 7.91 13.49
N GLY A 150 1.64 6.84 14.01
CA GLY A 150 1.48 5.56 13.31
C GLY A 150 0.62 5.66 12.07
N LEU A 151 -0.49 6.39 12.12
CA LEU A 151 -1.33 6.66 10.95
C LEU A 151 -0.57 7.42 9.86
N ALA A 152 0.21 8.43 10.25
CA ALA A 152 1.06 9.17 9.31
C ALA A 152 2.12 8.26 8.67
N ARG A 153 2.84 7.45 9.47
CA ARG A 153 3.82 6.47 8.98
C ARG A 153 3.19 5.45 8.04
N LEU A 154 2.00 4.94 8.38
CA LEU A 154 1.28 4.00 7.52
C LEU A 154 0.99 4.62 6.15
N SER A 155 0.54 5.87 6.12
CA SER A 155 0.25 6.56 4.85
C SER A 155 1.48 6.62 3.93
N ASP A 156 2.66 6.93 4.47
CA ASP A 156 3.92 6.95 3.71
C ASP A 156 4.31 5.53 3.24
N LEU A 157 4.25 4.54 4.14
CA LEU A 157 4.56 3.14 3.82
C LEU A 157 3.69 2.60 2.68
N LEU A 158 2.38 2.87 2.70
CA LEU A 158 1.46 2.42 1.65
C LEU A 158 1.78 3.07 0.30
N VAL A 159 2.11 4.36 0.30
CA VAL A 159 2.47 5.08 -0.93
C VAL A 159 3.79 4.53 -1.49
N ASP A 160 4.80 4.36 -0.66
CA ASP A 160 6.10 3.82 -1.10
C ASP A 160 5.96 2.40 -1.66
N ASP A 161 5.12 1.57 -1.04
CA ASP A 161 4.86 0.21 -1.49
C ASP A 161 4.18 0.18 -2.88
N ILE A 162 3.25 1.10 -3.15
CA ILE A 162 2.59 1.25 -4.46
C ILE A 162 3.52 1.90 -5.49
N ILE A 163 4.38 2.84 -5.09
CA ILE A 163 5.41 3.40 -5.97
C ILE A 163 6.35 2.29 -6.45
N ALA A 164 6.71 1.35 -5.58
CA ALA A 164 7.51 0.20 -5.97
C ALA A 164 6.78 -0.67 -7.01
N ASP A 165 5.47 -0.88 -6.84
CA ASP A 165 4.65 -1.60 -7.84
C ASP A 165 4.66 -0.91 -9.19
N TYR A 166 4.43 0.40 -9.19
CA TYR A 166 4.44 1.20 -10.40
C TYR A 166 5.80 1.18 -11.11
N LYS A 167 6.90 1.30 -10.36
CA LYS A 167 8.25 1.39 -10.91
C LYS A 167 8.80 0.06 -11.42
N TYR A 168 8.56 -1.04 -10.68
CA TYR A 168 9.30 -2.29 -10.91
C TYR A 168 8.40 -3.46 -11.34
N PHE A 169 7.14 -3.49 -10.90
CA PHE A 169 6.33 -4.71 -10.99
C PHE A 169 5.12 -4.61 -11.92
N LYS A 170 4.78 -3.41 -12.39
CA LYS A 170 3.69 -3.21 -13.36
C LYS A 170 3.83 -4.10 -14.60
N LYS A 171 5.02 -4.11 -15.23
CA LYS A 171 5.26 -4.83 -16.48
C LYS A 171 5.14 -6.36 -16.31
N PRO A 172 5.82 -7.02 -15.35
CA PRO A 172 5.67 -8.47 -15.16
C PRO A 172 4.23 -8.98 -15.01
N PHE A 173 3.36 -8.18 -14.41
CA PHE A 173 1.96 -8.57 -14.19
C PHE A 173 1.01 -8.19 -15.34
N GLU A 174 1.43 -7.32 -16.27
CA GLU A 174 0.52 -6.60 -17.19
C GLU A 174 -0.37 -7.49 -18.07
N ILE A 175 0.12 -8.69 -18.41
CA ILE A 175 -0.61 -9.65 -19.22
C ILE A 175 -1.80 -10.23 -18.45
N GLU A 176 -1.69 -10.38 -17.13
CA GLU A 176 -2.66 -11.09 -16.31
C GLU A 176 -3.49 -10.16 -15.43
N LEU A 177 -2.88 -9.12 -14.85
CA LEU A 177 -3.52 -8.18 -13.93
C LEU A 177 -2.80 -6.83 -13.83
N ASP A 178 -3.54 -5.76 -13.55
CA ASP A 178 -2.94 -4.47 -13.17
C ASP A 178 -2.63 -4.50 -11.66
N ILE A 179 -1.38 -4.84 -11.32
CA ILE A 179 -0.97 -5.01 -9.91
C ILE A 179 -1.00 -3.69 -9.14
N VAL A 180 -0.69 -2.58 -9.82
CA VAL A 180 -0.70 -1.24 -9.22
C VAL A 180 -2.12 -0.90 -8.82
N LYS A 181 -3.08 -1.07 -9.73
CA LYS A 181 -4.50 -0.87 -9.44
C LYS A 181 -4.99 -1.79 -8.33
N LEU A 182 -4.67 -3.09 -8.39
CA LEU A 182 -5.14 -4.06 -7.40
C LEU A 182 -4.68 -3.69 -5.99
N ASN A 183 -3.38 -3.46 -5.81
CA ASN A 183 -2.84 -3.07 -4.51
C ASN A 183 -3.35 -1.70 -4.07
N ALA A 184 -3.47 -0.74 -5.01
CA ALA A 184 -4.03 0.57 -4.72
C ALA A 184 -5.48 0.48 -4.22
N ASP A 185 -6.33 -0.33 -4.85
CA ASP A 185 -7.71 -0.51 -4.40
C ASP A 185 -7.75 -1.20 -3.01
N VAL A 186 -6.98 -2.26 -2.80
CA VAL A 186 -6.96 -2.99 -1.51
C VAL A 186 -6.43 -2.11 -0.37
N PHE A 187 -5.27 -1.47 -0.55
CA PHE A 187 -4.65 -0.66 0.48
C PHE A 187 -5.51 0.54 0.85
N PHE A 188 -6.08 1.23 -0.13
CA PHE A 188 -6.93 2.40 0.11
C PHE A 188 -8.17 2.03 0.91
N ASN A 189 -8.89 0.97 0.50
CA ASN A 189 -10.07 0.46 1.21
C ASN A 189 -9.74 0.10 2.67
N ARG A 190 -8.62 -0.61 2.88
CA ARG A 190 -8.20 -1.03 4.22
C ARG A 190 -7.75 0.15 5.08
N PHE A 191 -7.02 1.09 4.50
CA PHE A 191 -6.54 2.28 5.20
C PHE A 191 -7.69 3.17 5.68
N ILE A 192 -8.72 3.38 4.85
CA ILE A 192 -9.93 4.08 5.29
C ILE A 192 -10.60 3.38 6.46
N GLY A 193 -10.67 2.04 6.43
CA GLY A 193 -11.21 1.27 7.56
C GLY A 193 -10.43 1.48 8.85
N VAL A 194 -9.09 1.52 8.77
CA VAL A 194 -8.22 1.80 9.93
C VAL A 194 -8.43 3.23 10.41
N LEU A 195 -8.43 4.21 9.51
CA LEU A 195 -8.71 5.59 9.88
C LEU A 195 -10.06 5.66 10.60
N ALA A 196 -11.12 5.01 10.08
CA ALA A 196 -12.49 5.11 10.61
C ALA A 196 -12.55 4.70 12.07
N ALA A 197 -11.90 3.57 12.38
CA ALA A 197 -11.83 3.06 13.73
C ALA A 197 -11.05 4.01 14.66
N GLN A 198 -9.92 4.55 14.20
CA GLN A 198 -9.03 5.36 15.03
C GLN A 198 -9.52 6.80 15.23
N PHE A 199 -10.10 7.44 14.21
CA PHE A 199 -10.58 8.81 14.30
C PHE A 199 -11.74 8.96 15.29
N VAL A 200 -12.63 7.96 15.38
CA VAL A 200 -13.71 7.97 16.38
C VAL A 200 -13.12 8.02 17.79
N SER A 201 -12.18 7.13 18.10
CA SER A 201 -11.52 7.08 19.41
C SER A 201 -10.71 8.35 19.72
N LEU A 202 -9.95 8.85 18.75
CA LEU A 202 -9.15 10.08 18.89
C LEU A 202 -10.04 11.29 19.19
N LEU A 203 -11.17 11.44 18.50
CA LEU A 203 -12.06 12.58 18.71
C LEU A 203 -12.77 12.54 20.07
N GLU A 204 -13.00 11.37 20.66
CA GLU A 204 -13.67 11.23 21.96
C GLU A 204 -12.73 11.48 23.14
N THR A 205 -11.45 11.08 23.02
CA THR A 205 -10.49 11.02 24.14
C THR A 205 -9.49 12.17 24.19
N ALA A 206 -9.39 12.97 23.12
CA ALA A 206 -8.30 13.93 22.96
C ALA A 206 -8.37 15.12 23.92
N ASP A 207 -7.29 15.30 24.68
CA ASP A 207 -6.85 16.62 25.13
C ASP A 207 -6.34 17.40 23.90
N VAL A 208 -7.23 18.21 23.34
CA VAL A 208 -7.07 18.88 22.04
C VAL A 208 -5.74 19.64 21.90
N PRO A 209 -5.28 20.42 22.89
CA PRO A 209 -3.97 21.08 22.86
C PRO A 209 -2.79 20.13 22.76
N LYS A 210 -2.83 19.03 23.50
CA LYS A 210 -1.72 18.06 23.56
C LYS A 210 -1.45 17.43 22.19
N ILE A 211 -2.52 17.09 21.47
CA ILE A 211 -2.40 16.34 20.20
C ILE A 211 -2.43 17.23 18.95
N ALA A 212 -2.62 18.54 19.08
CA ALA A 212 -2.86 19.43 17.95
C ALA A 212 -1.74 19.40 16.90
N THR A 213 -0.48 19.49 17.34
CA THR A 213 0.68 19.43 16.44
C THR A 213 0.69 18.14 15.63
N ASN A 214 0.45 16.99 16.27
CA ASN A 214 0.44 15.68 15.62
C ASN A 214 -0.76 15.55 14.67
N MET A 215 -1.93 16.07 15.04
CA MET A 215 -3.12 16.06 14.18
C MET A 215 -2.92 16.89 12.91
N PHE A 216 -2.30 18.07 13.01
CA PHE A 216 -1.95 18.87 11.83
C PHE A 216 -0.86 18.21 10.97
N ALA A 217 0.10 17.52 11.60
CA ALA A 217 1.08 16.71 10.87
C ALA A 217 0.39 15.56 10.11
N LEU A 218 -0.58 14.88 10.74
CA LEU A 218 -1.39 13.85 10.10
C LEU A 218 -2.21 14.42 8.94
N LEU A 219 -2.83 15.59 9.08
CA LEU A 219 -3.54 16.27 7.99
C LEU A 219 -2.62 16.48 6.77
N LYS A 220 -1.40 16.98 7.02
CA LYS A 220 -0.40 17.18 5.97
C LYS A 220 0.01 15.86 5.32
N ALA A 221 0.20 14.80 6.11
CA ALA A 221 0.53 13.46 5.63
C ALA A 221 -0.61 12.88 4.78
N LEU A 222 -1.86 12.97 5.22
CA LEU A 222 -3.04 12.50 4.48
C LEU A 222 -3.22 13.24 3.15
N ARG A 223 -2.99 14.56 3.11
CA ARG A 223 -3.01 15.33 1.85
C ARG A 223 -1.90 14.91 0.89
N ALA A 224 -0.70 14.68 1.42
CA ALA A 224 0.41 14.18 0.63
C ALA A 224 0.13 12.75 0.11
N PHE A 225 -0.46 11.90 0.95
CA PHE A 225 -0.95 10.57 0.59
C PHE A 225 -1.93 10.68 -0.58
N ASP A 226 -3.04 11.41 -0.45
CA ASP A 226 -4.05 11.55 -1.51
C ASP A 226 -3.43 12.05 -2.82
N SER A 227 -2.62 13.10 -2.76
CA SER A 227 -1.95 13.66 -3.94
C SER A 227 -1.05 12.63 -4.65
N LYS A 228 -0.18 11.94 -3.89
CA LYS A 228 0.74 10.93 -4.45
C LYS A 228 -0.04 9.72 -4.96
N TYR A 229 -1.03 9.24 -4.21
CA TYR A 229 -1.86 8.08 -4.56
C TYR A 229 -2.61 8.32 -5.86
N CYS A 230 -3.29 9.46 -5.96
CA CYS A 230 -4.04 9.86 -7.16
C CYS A 230 -3.13 10.09 -8.36
N ARG A 231 -1.87 10.48 -8.15
CA ARG A 231 -0.89 10.60 -9.24
C ARG A 231 -0.48 9.23 -9.79
N ILE A 232 -0.30 8.23 -8.92
CA ILE A 232 0.12 6.88 -9.32
C ILE A 232 -1.03 6.11 -9.95
N TYR A 233 -2.22 6.19 -9.35
CA TYR A 233 -3.44 5.56 -9.86
C TYR A 233 -4.61 6.56 -9.87
N PRO A 234 -4.76 7.35 -10.95
CA PRO A 234 -5.85 8.33 -11.09
C PRO A 234 -7.25 7.70 -11.06
N GLY A 235 -7.35 6.41 -11.39
CA GLY A 235 -8.61 5.67 -11.36
C GLY A 235 -9.22 5.52 -9.96
N ILE A 236 -8.43 5.70 -8.89
CA ILE A 236 -8.92 5.57 -7.51
C ILE A 236 -10.08 6.52 -7.21
N LYS A 237 -10.10 7.70 -7.84
CA LYS A 237 -11.17 8.70 -7.68
C LYS A 237 -12.55 8.21 -8.10
N LYS A 238 -12.61 7.17 -8.93
CA LYS A 238 -13.86 6.54 -9.37
C LYS A 238 -14.31 5.44 -8.41
N SER A 239 -13.46 4.99 -7.48
CA SER A 239 -13.79 3.94 -6.53
C SER A 239 -14.85 4.41 -5.53
N PRO A 240 -15.76 3.52 -5.08
CA PRO A 240 -16.74 3.86 -4.05
C PRO A 240 -16.10 4.34 -2.75
N ALA A 241 -14.98 3.75 -2.35
CA ALA A 241 -14.30 4.14 -1.12
C ALA A 241 -13.73 5.56 -1.19
N TYR A 242 -13.20 5.97 -2.34
CA TYR A 242 -12.71 7.34 -2.51
C TYR A 242 -13.82 8.38 -2.44
N LYS A 243 -15.00 8.07 -3.00
CA LYS A 243 -16.16 8.97 -2.94
C LYS A 243 -16.64 9.25 -1.50
N ASN A 244 -16.39 8.30 -0.60
CA ASN A 244 -16.73 8.42 0.81
C ASN A 244 -15.55 8.89 1.67
N PHE A 245 -14.43 9.27 1.04
CA PHE A 245 -13.23 9.73 1.71
C PHE A 245 -12.92 11.17 1.30
N THR A 246 -13.31 12.10 2.17
CA THR A 246 -12.86 13.48 2.12
C THR A 246 -11.99 13.73 3.35
N ILE A 247 -10.71 14.05 3.17
CA ILE A 247 -9.79 14.30 4.30
C ILE A 247 -10.34 15.42 5.20
N GLU A 248 -10.93 16.43 4.57
CA GLU A 248 -11.56 17.58 5.24
C GLU A 248 -12.70 17.16 6.16
N ASP A 249 -13.59 16.25 5.73
CA ASP A 249 -14.74 15.80 6.54
C ASP A 249 -14.28 15.07 7.81
N TRP A 250 -13.15 14.37 7.73
CA TRP A 250 -12.60 13.58 8.82
C TRP A 250 -11.86 14.42 9.86
N ILE A 251 -11.14 15.44 9.40
CA ILE A 251 -10.41 16.34 10.29
C ILE A 251 -11.32 17.44 10.87
N ALA A 252 -12.43 17.77 10.21
CA ALA A 252 -13.31 18.88 10.58
C ALA A 252 -13.76 18.85 12.06
N PRO A 253 -14.18 17.72 12.65
CA PRO A 253 -14.55 17.69 14.06
C PRO A 253 -13.40 18.05 15.00
N PHE A 254 -12.17 17.65 14.67
CA PHE A 254 -10.98 18.04 15.43
C PHE A 254 -10.71 19.54 15.30
N ILE A 255 -10.79 20.08 14.07
CA ILE A 255 -10.57 21.51 13.81
C ILE A 255 -11.58 22.37 14.58
N LEU A 256 -12.84 21.97 14.63
CA LEU A 256 -13.86 22.70 15.41
C LEU A 256 -13.50 22.75 16.89
N LYS A 257 -13.13 21.62 17.50
CA LYS A 257 -12.68 21.58 18.90
C LYS A 257 -11.42 22.41 19.15
N TRP A 258 -10.47 22.39 18.20
CA TRP A 258 -9.25 23.20 18.27
C TRP A 258 -9.56 24.71 18.20
N LEU A 259 -10.49 25.12 17.32
CA LEU A 259 -10.93 26.51 17.23
C LEU A 259 -11.68 26.97 18.48
N ASP A 260 -12.51 26.12 19.08
CA ASP A 260 -13.19 26.42 20.35
C ASP A 260 -12.17 26.60 21.50
N TYR A 261 -11.14 25.75 21.54
CA TYR A 261 -10.03 25.89 22.48
C TYR A 261 -9.27 27.20 22.27
N LEU A 262 -8.90 27.51 21.01
CA LEU A 262 -8.21 28.75 20.67
C LEU A 262 -9.05 29.99 21.03
N SER A 263 -10.35 29.98 20.77
CA SER A 263 -11.25 31.08 21.15
C SER A 263 -11.18 31.37 22.67
N THR A 264 -11.14 30.31 23.48
CA THR A 264 -11.00 30.43 24.94
C THR A 264 -9.64 31.04 25.31
N LEU A 265 -8.55 30.55 24.71
CA LEU A 265 -7.20 31.06 24.95
C LEU A 265 -7.04 32.52 24.48
N THR A 266 -7.62 32.89 23.33
CA THR A 266 -7.62 34.26 22.83
C THR A 266 -8.32 35.19 23.83
N VAL A 267 -9.47 34.81 24.38
CA VAL A 267 -10.16 35.63 25.40
C VAL A 267 -9.30 35.82 26.65
N GLU A 268 -8.64 34.77 27.13
CA GLU A 268 -7.72 34.84 28.28
C GLU A 268 -6.51 35.73 28.00
N TRP A 269 -5.91 35.56 26.82
CA TRP A 269 -4.75 36.32 26.38
C TRP A 269 -5.09 37.81 26.19
N VAL A 270 -6.19 38.14 25.52
CA VAL A 270 -6.67 39.52 25.36
C VAL A 270 -6.97 40.15 26.71
N THR A 271 -7.63 39.43 27.62
CA THR A 271 -7.91 39.92 28.97
C THR A 271 -6.62 40.20 29.74
N SER A 272 -5.59 39.38 29.55
CA SER A 272 -4.28 39.55 30.19
C SER A 272 -3.48 40.69 29.58
N ALA A 273 -3.50 40.83 28.25
CA ALA A 273 -2.86 41.92 27.51
C ALA A 273 -3.46 43.27 27.91
N VAL A 274 -4.80 43.39 27.98
CA VAL A 274 -5.48 44.60 28.44
C VAL A 274 -5.15 44.94 29.90
N LYS A 275 -5.01 43.94 30.77
CA LYS A 275 -4.63 44.16 32.18
C LYS A 275 -3.16 44.58 32.35
N ALA A 276 -2.27 44.09 31.48
CA ALA A 276 -0.85 44.41 31.50
C ALA A 276 -0.52 45.72 30.76
N ASP A 277 -1.47 46.23 29.97
CA ASP A 277 -1.31 47.47 29.22
C ASP A 277 -1.31 48.68 30.14
N ASN A 278 -0.18 49.37 30.19
CA ASN A 278 -0.01 50.62 30.92
C ASN A 278 -0.45 51.86 30.10
N PHE A 279 -1.06 51.66 28.93
CA PHE A 279 -1.46 52.71 27.98
C PHE A 279 -0.30 53.61 27.55
N GLU A 280 0.86 53.03 27.32
CA GLU A 280 1.97 53.74 26.67
C GLU A 280 1.69 53.84 25.17
N ALA A 281 1.46 55.06 24.68
CA ALA A 281 1.14 55.30 23.28
C ALA A 281 2.33 54.94 22.37
N THR A 282 2.18 53.88 21.58
CA THR A 282 3.11 53.61 20.48
C THR A 282 2.77 54.54 19.32
N VAL A 283 3.62 55.54 19.09
CA VAL A 283 3.55 56.39 17.90
C VAL A 283 4.21 55.64 16.76
N THR A 284 3.41 55.09 15.85
CA THR A 284 3.92 54.62 14.56
C THR A 284 4.33 55.84 13.73
N GLU A 285 5.62 56.19 13.76
CA GLU A 285 6.21 57.11 12.78
C GLU A 285 6.25 56.44 11.40
N GLY A 286 5.11 56.42 10.71
CA GLY A 286 4.98 55.95 9.35
C GLY A 286 5.08 57.09 8.34
N GLY A 287 6.27 57.30 7.78
CA GLY A 287 6.44 57.75 6.39
C GLY A 287 6.30 59.26 6.12
N LEU A 288 7.42 59.85 5.71
CA LEU A 288 7.58 61.12 4.98
C LEU A 288 6.28 61.83 4.52
N GLY A 289 5.91 62.85 5.28
CA GLY A 289 5.19 64.02 4.76
C GLY A 289 3.68 63.86 4.62
N GLN A 290 2.95 64.00 5.71
CA GLN A 290 1.68 64.71 5.69
C GLN A 290 1.33 65.28 7.07
N THR A 291 0.94 66.54 7.05
CA THR A 291 0.61 67.41 8.18
C THR A 291 -0.75 67.07 8.76
N GLY A 292 -0.84 66.93 10.09
CA GLY A 292 -2.03 67.23 10.88
C GLY A 292 -3.15 66.19 10.86
N GLU A 293 -3.46 65.67 12.05
CA GLU A 293 -4.72 64.98 12.40
C GLU A 293 -4.98 63.65 11.69
N ASP A 294 -4.19 62.62 12.03
CA ASP A 294 -4.66 61.24 12.31
C ASP A 294 -3.46 60.30 12.52
N SER A 295 -2.56 60.64 13.45
CA SER A 295 -1.67 59.61 13.99
C SER A 295 -2.52 58.72 14.89
N MET A 296 -2.88 57.51 14.41
CA MET A 296 -3.56 56.52 15.25
C MET A 296 -2.60 56.04 16.34
N SER A 297 -2.58 56.76 17.47
CA SER A 297 -1.91 56.32 18.69
C SER A 297 -2.70 55.16 19.27
N HIS A 298 -2.18 53.96 19.10
CA HIS A 298 -2.64 52.76 19.78
C HIS A 298 -1.55 52.31 20.74
N SER A 299 -1.91 51.57 21.79
CA SER A 299 -0.94 50.87 22.63
C SER A 299 -0.49 49.57 21.95
N SER A 300 0.67 49.05 22.36
CA SER A 300 1.25 47.83 21.79
C SER A 300 0.33 46.61 21.87
N SER A 301 -0.61 46.61 22.83
CA SER A 301 -1.60 45.55 23.01
C SER A 301 -2.48 45.34 21.76
N ILE A 302 -2.72 46.39 20.96
CA ILE A 302 -3.45 46.28 19.69
C ILE A 302 -2.61 45.55 18.64
N SER A 303 -1.32 45.88 18.50
CA SER A 303 -0.44 45.22 17.54
C SER A 303 -0.22 43.74 17.89
N ASP A 304 -0.07 43.44 19.18
CA ASP A 304 0.05 42.07 19.67
C ASP A 304 -1.21 41.25 19.33
N LEU A 305 -2.39 41.86 19.40
CA LEU A 305 -3.69 41.19 19.23
C LEU A 305 -3.99 40.79 17.79
N PHE A 306 -3.47 41.54 16.82
CA PHE A 306 -3.61 41.21 15.39
C PHE A 306 -2.46 40.37 14.84
N THR A 307 -1.42 40.10 15.65
CA THR A 307 -0.27 39.27 15.28
C THR A 307 -0.38 37.83 15.81
N ALA A 308 -1.08 37.64 16.93
CA ALA A 308 -1.36 36.34 17.54
C ALA A 308 -2.35 35.48 16.71
#